data_AF-A0A9P3AUV0-F1
#
_entry.id   AF-A0A9P3AUV0-F1
#
_cell.length_a   1.000
_cell.length_b   1.000
_cell.length_c   1.000
_cell.angle_alpha   90.00
_cell.angle_beta   90.00
_cell.angle_gamma   90.00
#
_symmetry.space_group_name_H-M   'P 1'
#
loop_
_entity.id
_entity.type
_entity.pdbx_description
1 polymer ?
#
loop_
_entity_poly.entity_id
_entity_poly.type
_entity_poly.pdbx_seq_one_letter_code
_entity_poly.pdbx_strand_id
1 'polypeptide(L)'
;MITDEEYSKIYNREKQLFNDNFVESLKNKYESQGFSFILSINQRDEKVVWQRKFERVKEEKETYIVKNNIISTSSSDVEIPKTLWQDAKFSNPQYGSSYLKDILGHNKFETPKSINTIKQFLSMFESTGIYLDYFGGSGTTAEAIISANKEDDGDRKYIIIELGAHIDTIIIPRIKKNIFF
;
A
#
# COMPACT_ATOMS: atom_id res chain seq x y z
N MET A 1 0.56 -26.19 -8.54
CA MET A 1 0.60 -25.23 -7.42
C MET A 1 1.12 -25.97 -6.19
N ILE A 2 1.93 -25.31 -5.37
CA ILE A 2 2.42 -25.89 -4.10
C ILE A 2 1.29 -26.06 -3.09
N THR A 3 1.46 -26.93 -2.08
CA THR A 3 0.46 -27.14 -1.02
C THR A 3 0.50 -26.04 0.04
N ASP A 4 -0.55 -25.93 0.86
CA ASP A 4 -0.59 -24.98 1.99
C ASP A 4 0.55 -25.24 3.00
N GLU A 5 0.88 -26.51 3.24
CA GLU A 5 1.99 -26.92 4.09
C GLU A 5 3.34 -26.46 3.54
N GLU A 6 3.56 -26.63 2.24
CA GLU A 6 4.78 -26.16 1.58
C GLU A 6 4.84 -24.63 1.61
N TYR A 7 3.75 -23.94 1.32
CA TYR A 7 3.69 -22.49 1.38
C TYR A 7 4.03 -21.95 2.78
N SER A 8 3.53 -22.59 3.84
CA SER A 8 3.80 -22.18 5.23
C SER A 8 5.29 -22.22 5.61
N LYS A 9 6.09 -23.05 4.93
CA LYS A 9 7.53 -23.23 5.17
C LYS A 9 8.41 -22.24 4.41
N ILE A 10 7.85 -21.50 3.45
CA ILE A 10 8.59 -20.53 2.64
C ILE A 10 9.02 -19.31 3.47
N TYR A 11 8.13 -18.81 4.35
CA TYR A 11 8.39 -17.62 5.15
C TYR A 11 8.00 -17.84 6.62
N ASN A 12 8.99 -17.71 7.50
CA ASN A 12 8.77 -17.76 8.93
C ASN A 12 8.36 -16.36 9.45
N ARG A 13 7.08 -16.22 9.85
CA ARG A 13 6.54 -14.94 10.33
C ARG A 13 7.13 -14.48 11.67
N GLU A 14 7.49 -15.40 12.56
CA GLU A 14 8.05 -15.08 13.88
C GLU A 14 9.47 -14.54 13.75
N LYS A 15 10.28 -15.19 12.92
CA LYS A 15 11.69 -14.81 12.69
C LYS A 15 11.85 -13.76 11.59
N GLN A 16 10.78 -13.45 10.85
CA GLN A 16 10.80 -12.62 9.64
C GLN A 16 11.87 -13.06 8.62
N LEU A 17 12.07 -14.38 8.48
CA LEU A 17 13.09 -14.97 7.62
C LEU A 17 12.45 -15.74 6.47
N PHE A 18 12.96 -15.49 5.27
CA PHE A 18 12.62 -16.23 4.06
C PHE A 18 13.57 -17.42 3.90
N ASN A 19 13.03 -18.58 3.51
CA ASN A 19 13.79 -19.83 3.41
C ASN A 19 14.17 -20.12 1.96
N ASP A 20 15.23 -19.47 1.47
CA ASP A 20 15.70 -19.63 0.09
C ASP A 20 16.08 -21.08 -0.25
N ASN A 21 16.72 -21.80 0.68
CA ASN A 21 17.10 -23.20 0.49
C ASN A 21 15.87 -24.10 0.28
N PHE A 22 14.78 -23.83 1.01
CA PHE A 22 13.55 -24.58 0.84
C PHE A 22 12.88 -24.25 -0.50
N VAL A 23 12.89 -22.99 -0.93
CA VAL A 23 12.39 -22.61 -2.26
C VAL A 23 13.18 -23.31 -3.38
N GLU A 24 14.50 -23.41 -3.28
CA GLU A 24 15.32 -24.14 -4.25
C GLU A 24 14.99 -25.65 -4.23
N SER A 25 14.74 -26.22 -3.05
CA SER A 25 14.31 -27.62 -2.96
C SER A 25 12.94 -27.86 -3.61
N LEU A 26 11.99 -26.92 -3.47
CA LEU A 26 10.69 -26.97 -4.14
C LEU A 26 10.84 -26.86 -5.65
N LYS A 27 11.71 -25.97 -6.12
CA LYS A 27 12.03 -25.83 -7.55
C LYS A 27 12.49 -27.16 -8.14
N ASN A 28 13.52 -27.78 -7.57
CA ASN A 28 14.03 -29.07 -8.03
C ASN A 28 12.95 -30.17 -7.99
N LYS A 29 12.14 -30.21 -6.92
CA LYS A 29 11.02 -31.17 -6.79
C LYS A 29 9.99 -31.02 -7.91
N TYR A 30 9.56 -29.79 -8.23
CA TYR A 30 8.52 -29.58 -9.22
C TYR A 30 9.04 -29.64 -10.66
N GLU A 31 10.25 -29.18 -10.91
CA GLU A 31 10.90 -29.31 -12.23
C GLU A 31 11.14 -30.78 -12.59
N SER A 32 11.56 -31.63 -11.63
CA SER A 32 11.70 -33.08 -11.86
C SER A 32 10.37 -33.79 -12.16
N GLN A 33 9.23 -33.20 -11.78
CA GLN A 33 7.88 -33.68 -12.10
C GLN A 33 7.35 -33.10 -13.42
N GLY A 34 8.15 -32.33 -14.15
CA GLY A 34 7.79 -31.74 -15.44
C GLY A 34 7.04 -30.41 -15.34
N PHE A 35 6.95 -29.79 -14.16
CA PHE A 35 6.35 -28.46 -14.01
C PHE A 35 7.36 -27.36 -14.30
N SER A 36 6.89 -26.23 -14.84
CA SER A 36 7.68 -25.00 -14.89
C SER A 36 7.62 -24.28 -13.54
N PHE A 37 8.79 -23.82 -13.06
CA PHE A 37 8.90 -23.06 -11.82
C PHE A 37 9.26 -21.59 -12.11
N ILE A 38 8.36 -20.67 -11.78
CA ILE A 38 8.50 -19.24 -12.10
C ILE A 38 8.71 -18.45 -10.81
N LEU A 39 9.78 -17.65 -10.76
CA LEU A 39 10.06 -16.70 -9.69
C LEU A 39 9.74 -15.27 -10.15
N SER A 40 9.33 -14.42 -9.20
CA SER A 40 9.14 -13.00 -9.47
C SER A 40 10.49 -12.30 -9.47
N ILE A 41 10.95 -11.90 -10.65
CA ILE A 41 12.23 -11.22 -10.88
C ILE A 41 11.93 -9.89 -11.59
N ASN A 42 12.54 -8.81 -11.12
CA ASN A 42 12.38 -7.49 -11.75
C ASN A 42 13.32 -7.31 -12.95
N GLN A 43 13.28 -6.15 -13.62
CA GLN A 43 14.14 -5.84 -14.77
C GLN A 43 15.64 -5.74 -14.44
N ARG A 44 16.01 -5.76 -13.16
CA ARG A 44 17.39 -5.69 -12.65
C ARG A 44 17.90 -7.04 -12.15
N ASP A 45 17.22 -8.14 -12.47
CA ASP A 45 17.50 -9.50 -11.99
C ASP A 45 17.41 -9.68 -10.46
N GLU A 46 16.68 -8.80 -9.78
CA GLU A 46 16.46 -8.91 -8.33
C GLU A 46 15.18 -9.70 -8.06
N LYS A 47 15.23 -10.63 -7.10
CA LYS A 47 14.05 -11.35 -6.60
C LYS A 47 13.14 -10.38 -5.87
N VAL A 48 11.86 -10.37 -6.25
CA VAL A 48 10.84 -9.53 -5.62
C VAL A 48 9.68 -10.36 -5.07
N VAL A 49 8.84 -9.74 -4.26
CA VAL A 49 7.66 -10.38 -3.69
C VAL A 49 6.51 -10.38 -4.70
N TRP A 50 5.75 -11.48 -4.73
CA TRP A 50 4.49 -11.52 -5.46
C TRP A 50 3.48 -10.54 -4.86
N GLN A 51 2.81 -9.76 -5.72
CA GLN A 51 1.77 -8.81 -5.28
C GLN A 51 0.46 -9.49 -4.85
N ARG A 52 0.20 -10.71 -5.35
CA ARG A 52 -1.02 -11.47 -5.06
C ARG A 52 -0.79 -12.39 -3.86
N LYS A 53 -1.73 -12.38 -2.90
CA LYS A 53 -1.73 -13.30 -1.76
C LYS A 53 -1.96 -14.73 -2.23
N PHE A 54 -1.33 -15.70 -1.58
CA PHE A 54 -1.43 -17.12 -1.92
C PHE A 54 -2.85 -17.67 -1.97
N GLU A 55 -3.70 -17.34 -0.97
CA GLU A 55 -5.11 -17.76 -0.94
C GLU A 55 -5.87 -17.33 -2.20
N ARG A 56 -5.67 -16.07 -2.61
CA ARG A 56 -6.30 -15.54 -3.82
C ARG A 56 -5.82 -16.25 -5.08
N VAL A 57 -4.53 -16.57 -5.17
CA VAL A 57 -3.98 -17.32 -6.30
C VAL A 57 -4.60 -18.72 -6.37
N LYS A 58 -4.89 -19.35 -5.24
CA LYS A 58 -5.49 -20.69 -5.17
C LYS A 58 -6.89 -20.72 -5.76
N GLU A 59 -7.68 -19.68 -5.51
CA GLU A 59 -9.03 -19.48 -6.05
C GLU A 59 -9.01 -19.13 -7.54
N GLU A 60 -8.07 -18.27 -7.96
CA GLU A 60 -8.01 -17.72 -9.32
C GLU A 60 -7.07 -18.52 -10.26
N LYS A 61 -6.49 -19.64 -9.83
CA LYS A 61 -5.36 -20.32 -10.51
C LYS A 61 -5.62 -20.63 -12.00
N GLU A 62 -6.85 -20.99 -12.35
CA GLU A 62 -7.26 -21.35 -13.72
C GLU A 62 -7.40 -20.13 -14.65
N THR A 63 -7.40 -18.91 -14.10
CA THR A 63 -7.51 -17.66 -14.88
C THR A 63 -6.17 -17.11 -15.34
N TYR A 64 -5.06 -17.64 -14.81
CA TYR A 64 -3.72 -17.19 -15.15
C TYR A 64 -3.25 -17.81 -16.46
N ILE A 65 -2.72 -16.96 -17.33
CA ILE A 65 -2.10 -17.31 -18.60
C ILE A 65 -0.60 -17.19 -18.42
N VAL A 66 0.15 -18.25 -18.77
CA VAL A 66 1.61 -18.28 -18.69
C VAL A 66 2.18 -18.29 -20.10
N LYS A 67 2.96 -17.26 -20.47
CA LYS A 67 3.69 -17.18 -21.74
C LYS A 67 5.10 -16.65 -21.50
N ASN A 68 6.13 -17.34 -22.00
CA ASN A 68 7.53 -16.92 -21.88
C ASN A 68 7.94 -16.58 -20.42
N ASN A 69 7.53 -17.40 -19.44
CA ASN A 69 7.73 -17.17 -18.00
C ASN A 69 7.05 -15.91 -17.43
N ILE A 70 6.18 -15.25 -18.19
CA ILE A 70 5.35 -14.14 -17.74
C ILE A 70 3.96 -14.68 -17.40
N ILE A 71 3.50 -14.36 -16.19
CA ILE A 71 2.16 -14.69 -15.70
C ILE A 71 1.26 -13.46 -15.88
N SER A 72 0.18 -13.61 -16.63
CA SER A 72 -0.85 -12.58 -16.82
C SER A 72 -2.23 -13.14 -16.47
N THR A 73 -3.20 -12.30 -16.14
CA THR A 73 -4.61 -12.72 -16.06
C THR A 73 -5.28 -12.52 -17.41
N SER A 74 -6.33 -13.29 -17.72
CA SER A 74 -7.19 -12.99 -18.86
C SER A 74 -7.73 -11.55 -18.77
N SER A 75 -7.75 -10.84 -19.90
CA SER A 75 -8.43 -9.55 -19.98
C SER A 75 -9.92 -9.78 -19.78
N SER A 76 -10.49 -9.21 -18.72
CA SER A 76 -11.95 -9.12 -18.60
C SER A 76 -12.47 -8.11 -19.61
N ASP A 77 -13.60 -8.39 -20.25
CA ASP A 77 -14.29 -7.41 -21.11
C ASP A 77 -14.73 -6.15 -20.35
N VAL A 78 -14.73 -6.23 -19.01
CA VAL A 78 -14.95 -5.12 -18.09
C VAL A 78 -13.65 -4.82 -17.35
N GLU A 79 -12.93 -3.77 -17.75
CA GLU A 79 -11.78 -3.27 -16.99
C GLU A 79 -12.27 -2.25 -15.96
N ILE A 80 -11.87 -2.41 -14.69
CA ILE A 80 -12.12 -1.39 -13.67
C ILE A 80 -11.32 -0.14 -14.09
N PRO A 81 -11.96 1.05 -14.18
CA PRO A 81 -11.25 2.27 -14.53
C PRO A 81 -10.02 2.48 -13.66
N LYS A 82 -8.86 2.60 -14.30
CA LYS A 82 -7.61 2.89 -13.60
C LYS A 82 -7.64 4.31 -13.04
N THR A 83 -6.97 4.49 -11.92
CA THR A 83 -6.79 5.81 -11.33
C THR A 83 -6.04 6.75 -12.28
N LEU A 84 -6.44 8.02 -12.32
CA LEU A 84 -5.68 9.07 -13.00
C LEU A 84 -4.45 9.52 -12.18
N TRP A 85 -4.38 9.14 -10.90
CA TRP A 85 -3.26 9.39 -10.00
C TRP A 85 -2.14 8.38 -10.23
N GLN A 86 -1.41 8.54 -11.33
CA GLN A 86 -0.38 7.59 -11.76
C GLN A 86 1.02 7.85 -11.19
N ASP A 87 1.28 9.09 -10.74
CA ASP A 87 2.58 9.46 -10.15
C ASP A 87 2.77 8.77 -8.79
N ALA A 88 3.99 8.28 -8.55
CA ALA A 88 4.39 7.54 -7.35
C ALA A 88 4.06 8.32 -6.06
N LYS A 89 4.14 9.66 -6.08
CA LYS A 89 3.84 10.51 -4.92
C LYS A 89 2.42 10.34 -4.37
N PHE A 90 1.48 9.83 -5.17
CA PHE A 90 0.09 9.57 -4.79
C PHE A 90 -0.15 8.17 -4.24
N SER A 91 0.90 7.35 -4.14
CA SER A 91 0.83 5.98 -3.61
C SER A 91 0.43 5.96 -2.13
N ASN A 92 -0.76 5.43 -1.82
CA ASN A 92 -1.23 5.24 -0.44
C ASN A 92 -0.33 4.29 0.39
N PRO A 93 0.20 3.17 -0.14
CA PRO A 93 1.13 2.34 0.63
C PRO A 93 2.35 3.12 1.13
N GLN A 94 2.98 3.92 0.26
CA GLN A 94 4.20 4.65 0.60
C GLN A 94 3.92 5.91 1.41
N TYR A 95 3.06 6.80 0.90
CA TYR A 95 2.85 8.14 1.45
C TYR A 95 1.62 8.23 2.36
N GLY A 96 0.91 7.13 2.55
CA GLY A 96 -0.11 6.95 3.56
C GLY A 96 0.36 6.00 4.65
N SER A 97 0.37 4.69 4.37
CA SER A 97 0.54 3.64 5.38
C SER A 97 1.94 3.64 6.00
N SER A 98 2.99 3.62 5.18
CA SER A 98 4.37 3.67 5.67
C SER A 98 4.66 4.98 6.38
N TYR A 99 4.29 6.11 5.75
CA TYR A 99 4.43 7.42 6.37
C TYR A 99 3.74 7.51 7.75
N LEU A 100 2.48 7.07 7.88
CA LEU A 100 1.75 7.09 9.15
C LEU A 100 2.43 6.23 10.22
N LYS A 101 2.95 5.07 9.81
CA LYS A 101 3.74 4.20 10.69
C LYS A 101 5.01 4.90 11.16
N ASP A 102 5.69 5.64 10.29
CA ASP A 102 6.94 6.32 10.63
C ASP A 102 6.70 7.44 11.67
N ILE A 103 5.62 8.20 11.53
CA ILE A 103 5.33 9.31 12.45
C ILE A 103 4.72 8.87 13.79
N LEU A 104 3.94 7.77 13.81
CA LEU A 104 3.26 7.27 15.02
C LEU A 104 3.98 6.07 15.67
N GLY A 105 4.96 5.47 15.00
CA GLY A 105 5.66 4.26 15.43
C GLY A 105 4.83 2.97 15.33
N HIS A 106 3.59 3.05 14.87
CA HIS A 106 2.68 1.92 14.72
C HIS A 106 1.67 2.18 13.61
N ASN A 107 1.12 1.12 13.01
CA ASN A 107 0.12 1.23 11.96
C ASN A 107 -1.24 0.71 12.47
N LYS A 108 -2.07 1.61 13.01
CA LYS A 108 -3.43 1.30 13.50
C LYS A 108 -4.54 1.71 12.53
N PHE A 109 -4.21 2.28 11.37
CA PHE A 109 -5.20 2.68 10.37
C PHE A 109 -5.00 1.93 9.07
N GLU A 110 -6.05 1.30 8.57
CA GLU A 110 -6.00 0.64 7.29
C GLU A 110 -6.13 1.68 6.17
N THR A 111 -5.11 1.74 5.30
CA THR A 111 -5.13 2.51 4.06
C THR A 111 -5.36 4.03 4.21
N PRO A 112 -4.57 4.73 5.05
CA PRO A 112 -4.59 6.20 5.06
C PRO A 112 -4.29 6.75 3.66
N LYS A 113 -4.94 7.85 3.30
CA LYS A 113 -4.67 8.53 2.02
C LYS A 113 -3.25 9.12 2.03
N SER A 114 -2.63 9.17 0.86
CA SER A 114 -1.40 9.95 0.66
C SER A 114 -1.64 11.43 0.95
N ILE A 115 -0.74 12.05 1.73
CA ILE A 115 -0.77 13.49 2.00
C ILE A 115 -0.68 14.30 0.70
N ASN A 116 0.10 13.82 -0.27
CA ASN A 116 0.33 14.51 -1.54
C ASN A 116 -0.94 14.61 -2.38
N THR A 117 -1.83 13.62 -2.27
CA THR A 117 -3.12 13.66 -2.96
C THR A 117 -3.96 14.83 -2.45
N ILE A 118 -3.99 15.05 -1.13
CA ILE A 118 -4.73 16.18 -0.55
C ILE A 118 -4.05 17.51 -0.88
N LYS A 119 -2.72 17.61 -0.77
CA LYS A 119 -1.98 18.83 -1.14
C LYS A 119 -2.20 19.22 -2.61
N GLN A 120 -2.32 18.23 -3.51
CA GLN A 120 -2.65 18.49 -4.91
C GLN A 120 -4.07 19.05 -5.09
N PHE A 121 -5.04 18.67 -4.25
CA PHE A 121 -6.34 19.32 -4.25
C PHE A 121 -6.25 20.75 -3.70
N LEU A 122 -5.54 20.95 -2.58
CA LEU A 122 -5.38 22.27 -1.97
C LEU A 122 -4.74 23.29 -2.91
N SER A 123 -3.79 22.87 -3.76
CA SER A 123 -3.14 23.76 -4.73
C SER A 123 -4.04 24.22 -5.88
N MET A 124 -5.24 23.64 -6.02
CA MET A 124 -6.25 24.08 -7.00
C MET A 124 -7.12 25.21 -6.47
N PHE A 125 -7.02 25.55 -5.18
CA PHE A 125 -7.83 26.56 -4.51
C PHE A 125 -6.96 27.63 -3.86
N GLU A 126 -7.60 28.69 -3.37
CA GLU A 126 -6.91 29.76 -2.65
C GLU A 126 -6.28 29.25 -1.35
N SER A 127 -5.17 29.88 -0.95
CA SER A 127 -4.49 29.60 0.31
C SER A 127 -5.22 30.14 1.54
N THR A 128 -6.54 30.29 1.48
CA THR A 128 -7.40 30.76 2.57
C THR A 128 -8.72 29.98 2.57
N GLY A 129 -9.52 30.14 3.63
CA GLY A 129 -10.86 29.56 3.72
C GLY A 129 -10.97 28.38 4.69
N ILE A 130 -12.14 27.73 4.70
CA ILE A 130 -12.45 26.62 5.61
C ILE A 130 -12.66 25.33 4.81
N TYR A 131 -11.87 24.32 5.12
CA TYR A 131 -11.89 23.01 4.49
C TYR A 131 -12.52 21.99 5.44
N LEU A 132 -13.62 21.38 5.01
CA LEU A 132 -14.35 20.38 5.79
C LEU A 132 -14.07 18.97 5.27
N ASP A 133 -13.65 18.09 6.18
CA ASP A 133 -13.59 16.65 5.93
C ASP A 133 -14.48 15.94 6.95
N TYR A 134 -15.61 15.42 6.48
CA TYR A 134 -16.58 14.72 7.33
C TYR A 134 -16.31 13.21 7.44
N PHE A 135 -15.21 12.72 6.86
CA PHE A 135 -14.69 11.36 6.99
C PHE A 135 -13.18 11.41 7.27
N GLY A 136 -12.82 12.01 8.41
CA GLY A 136 -11.43 12.34 8.75
C GLY A 136 -10.45 11.18 8.71
N GLY A 137 -10.91 9.97 9.02
CA GLY A 137 -10.15 8.72 9.06
C GLY A 137 -8.84 8.88 9.83
N SER A 138 -7.73 8.78 9.11
CA SER A 138 -6.39 8.92 9.70
C SER A 138 -5.92 10.37 9.93
N GLY A 139 -6.72 11.37 9.59
CA GLY A 139 -6.37 12.78 9.74
C GLY A 139 -5.47 13.33 8.64
N THR A 140 -5.36 12.65 7.48
CA THR A 140 -4.53 13.10 6.35
C THR A 140 -4.86 14.52 5.91
N THR A 141 -6.15 14.89 5.89
CA THR A 141 -6.59 16.22 5.44
C THR A 141 -6.08 17.35 6.34
N ALA A 142 -6.18 17.18 7.66
CA ALA A 142 -5.66 18.17 8.62
C ALA A 142 -4.14 18.34 8.47
N GLU A 143 -3.39 17.24 8.37
CA GLU A 143 -1.94 17.30 8.19
C GLU A 143 -1.54 17.99 6.88
N ALA A 144 -2.21 17.65 5.77
CA ALA A 144 -1.96 18.28 4.48
C ALA A 144 -2.18 19.79 4.50
N ILE A 145 -3.21 20.26 5.22
CA ILE A 145 -3.50 21.69 5.36
C ILE A 145 -2.45 22.39 6.20
N ILE A 146 -2.04 21.79 7.33
CA ILE A 146 -0.97 22.34 8.19
C ILE A 146 0.34 22.44 7.40
N SER A 147 0.70 21.39 6.66
CA SER A 147 1.89 21.36 5.79
C SER A 147 1.81 22.41 4.69
N ALA A 148 0.67 22.52 4.01
CA ALA A 148 0.49 23.51 2.94
C ALA A 148 0.65 24.94 3.47
N ASN A 149 -0.02 25.31 4.57
CA ASN A 149 0.10 26.64 5.17
C ASN A 149 1.54 26.96 5.60
N LYS A 150 2.29 25.98 6.12
CA LYS A 150 3.73 26.18 6.44
C LYS A 150 4.58 26.44 5.20
N GLU A 151 4.21 25.85 4.06
CA GLU A 151 4.97 25.93 2.82
C GLU A 151 4.68 27.18 2.00
N ASP A 152 3.42 27.65 2.00
CA ASP A 152 2.97 28.75 1.16
C ASP A 152 2.47 29.98 1.95
N ASP A 153 2.71 30.01 3.26
CA ASP A 153 2.27 31.07 4.19
C ASP A 153 0.74 31.33 4.12
N GLY A 154 -0.04 30.26 3.86
CA GLY A 154 -1.49 30.31 3.77
C GLY A 154 -2.22 30.39 5.12
N ASP A 155 -3.48 30.84 5.09
CA ASP A 155 -4.43 30.88 6.21
C ASP A 155 -5.62 29.92 5.97
N ARG A 156 -5.32 28.70 5.52
CA ARG A 156 -6.36 27.66 5.39
C ARG A 156 -6.73 27.13 6.78
N LYS A 157 -8.02 27.11 7.07
CA LYS A 157 -8.59 26.53 8.30
C LYS A 157 -9.25 25.21 7.95
N TYR A 158 -9.35 24.31 8.91
CA TYR A 158 -9.96 23.01 8.68
C TYR A 158 -10.91 22.58 9.80
N ILE A 159 -11.91 21.79 9.42
CA ILE A 159 -12.80 21.09 10.33
C ILE A 159 -12.76 19.60 9.94
N ILE A 160 -12.38 18.74 10.88
CA ILE A 160 -12.42 17.30 10.70
C ILE A 160 -13.54 16.73 11.58
N ILE A 161 -14.41 15.95 10.97
CA ILE A 161 -15.40 15.14 11.68
C ILE A 161 -15.01 13.68 11.50
N GLU A 162 -14.97 12.94 12.60
CA GLU A 162 -14.68 11.51 12.63
C GLU A 162 -15.46 10.86 13.77
N LEU A 163 -15.79 9.57 13.62
CA LEU A 163 -16.51 8.81 14.63
C LEU A 163 -15.56 7.85 15.36
N GLY A 164 -15.80 7.69 16.66
CA GLY A 164 -15.08 6.71 17.48
C GLY A 164 -13.66 7.14 17.84
N ALA A 165 -12.86 6.15 18.25
CA ALA A 165 -11.58 6.38 18.93
C ALA A 165 -10.44 6.89 18.03
N HIS A 166 -10.64 6.97 16.70
CA HIS A 166 -9.60 7.42 15.77
C HIS A 166 -9.20 8.88 16.01
N ILE A 167 -10.11 9.72 16.51
CA ILE A 167 -9.80 11.10 16.88
C ILE A 167 -8.65 11.12 17.89
N ASP A 168 -8.78 10.40 19.00
CA ASP A 168 -7.82 10.42 20.10
C ASP A 168 -6.58 9.58 19.81
N THR A 169 -6.76 8.46 19.11
CA THR A 169 -5.68 7.47 18.92
C THR A 169 -4.81 7.74 17.69
N ILE A 170 -5.32 8.49 16.69
CA ILE A 170 -4.64 8.66 15.40
C ILE A 170 -4.61 10.14 15.01
N ILE A 171 -5.75 10.82 14.88
CA ILE A 171 -5.84 12.18 14.33
C ILE A 171 -5.09 13.18 15.22
N ILE A 172 -5.38 13.22 16.53
CA ILE A 172 -4.73 14.14 17.46
C ILE A 172 -3.21 13.87 17.54
N PRO A 173 -2.73 12.62 17.74
CA PRO A 173 -1.29 12.32 17.72
C PRO A 173 -0.60 12.73 16.40
N ARG A 174 -1.23 12.43 15.26
CA ARG A 174 -0.73 12.78 13.92
C ARG A 174 -0.57 14.29 13.76
N ILE A 175 -1.60 15.06 14.12
CA ILE A 175 -1.57 16.53 14.04
C ILE A 175 -0.47 17.09 14.96
N LYS A 176 -0.38 16.63 16.21
CA LYS A 176 0.63 17.11 17.16
C LYS A 176 2.06 16.90 16.63
N LYS A 177 2.33 15.76 16.00
CA LYS A 177 3.65 15.50 15.39
C LYS A 177 4.02 16.49 14.27
N ASN A 178 3.03 17.04 13.57
CA ASN A 178 3.27 17.94 12.45
C ASN A 178 3.14 19.44 12.80
N ILE A 179 2.60 19.78 13.98
CA ILE A 179 2.57 21.15 14.48
C ILE A 179 3.89 21.52 15.18
N PHE A 180 4.41 20.64 16.04
CA PHE A 180 5.53 20.94 16.95
C PHE A 180 6.92 20.60 16.41
N PHE A 181 7.00 20.06 15.19
CA PHE A 181 8.24 19.84 14.44
C PHE A 181 8.12 20.57 13.09
#